data_AF-A0A946G3X1-F1
#
_entry.id   AF-A0A946G3X1-F1
#
_cell.length_a   1.000
_cell.length_b   1.000
_cell.length_c   1.000
_cell.angle_alpha   90.00
_cell.angle_beta   90.00
_cell.angle_gamma   90.00
#
_symmetry.space_group_name_H-M   'P 1'
#
loop_
_entity.id
_entity.type
_entity.pdbx_description
1 polymer ?
#
loop_
_entity_poly.entity_id
_entity_poly.type
_entity_poly.pdbx_seq_one_letter_code
_entity_poly.pdbx_strand_id
1 'polypeptide(L)'
;MHRYFVIPMVVFFSIISGFEIYMQFINEDWKYLAPKPVLPESCNDNSNVKLILHDKDKIENRSFDDKPDIIKGNQFHTIFLLPCEREDRQYDVNLNIEQSLFAINKWFLEKSNKQEIKFDRNHENKIDVTFLRVNKTMLWFDDNVNEDNKQRIDISSKIKEIIFANKNIFNNFDDKKFIIFFEGWERKKHLNFNICGKATFNGNIAIYYTFSRFKKYIGNDLILKNNKKIFSCNNEDHLNNFDDEIFGDAEATILHEILHTLGAPAKCANNFNSYTNHVLDNENDILHNQSGNNFLDYNNDDYYDHKIKNCPDLKDSNYLIKVKKL
;
A
#
# COMPACT_ATOMS: atom_id res chain seq x y z
N MET A 1 -37.54 -14.20 38.79
CA MET A 1 -37.73 -12.85 38.21
C MET A 1 -38.98 -12.85 37.36
N HIS A 2 -39.88 -11.88 37.58
CA HIS A 2 -41.17 -11.81 36.91
C HIS A 2 -40.98 -11.41 35.43
N ARG A 3 -41.59 -12.12 34.47
CA ARG A 3 -41.43 -11.88 33.02
C ARG A 3 -41.72 -10.44 32.61
N TYR A 4 -42.60 -9.77 33.34
CA TYR A 4 -42.99 -8.37 33.13
C TYR A 4 -41.88 -7.36 33.48
N PHE A 5 -40.81 -7.77 34.16
CA PHE A 5 -39.64 -6.92 34.43
C PHE A 5 -38.46 -7.22 33.50
N VAL A 6 -38.26 -8.51 33.16
CA VAL A 6 -37.12 -8.94 32.33
C VAL A 6 -37.27 -8.47 30.88
N ILE A 7 -38.48 -8.55 30.31
CA ILE A 7 -38.69 -8.18 28.90
C ILE A 7 -38.42 -6.69 28.64
N PRO A 8 -38.99 -5.74 29.43
CA PRO A 8 -38.67 -4.32 29.24
C PRO A 8 -37.19 -3.99 29.45
N MET A 9 -36.54 -4.64 30.42
CA MET A 9 -35.12 -4.44 30.70
C MET A 9 -34.24 -4.92 29.54
N VAL A 10 -34.49 -6.10 28.99
CA VAL A 10 -33.75 -6.63 27.83
C VAL A 10 -33.94 -5.74 26.60
N VAL A 11 -35.16 -5.26 26.35
CA VAL A 11 -35.45 -4.33 25.24
C VAL A 11 -34.70 -3.01 25.43
N PHE A 12 -34.71 -2.44 26.63
CA PHE A 12 -33.98 -1.21 26.94
C PHE A 12 -32.47 -1.35 26.72
N PHE A 13 -31.85 -2.43 27.23
CA PHE A 13 -30.43 -2.68 27.01
C PHE A 13 -30.09 -2.97 25.54
N SER A 14 -31.00 -3.61 24.79
CA SER A 14 -30.82 -3.84 23.35
C SER A 14 -30.90 -2.53 22.56
N ILE A 15 -31.78 -1.61 22.95
CA ILE A 15 -31.88 -0.27 22.35
C ILE A 15 -30.63 0.55 22.67
N ILE A 16 -30.16 0.55 23.92
CA ILE A 16 -28.92 1.25 24.29
C ILE A 16 -27.73 0.67 23.54
N SER A 17 -27.58 -0.66 23.51
CA SER A 17 -26.49 -1.32 22.78
C SER A 17 -26.56 -1.03 21.28
N GLY A 18 -27.77 -1.06 20.70
CA GLY A 18 -28.00 -0.69 19.31
C GLY A 18 -27.67 0.78 19.04
N PHE A 19 -27.98 1.68 19.97
CA PHE A 19 -27.63 3.09 19.89
C PHE A 19 -26.12 3.32 20.03
N GLU A 20 -25.44 2.63 20.93
CA GLU A 20 -23.98 2.70 21.05
C GLU A 20 -23.27 2.17 19.81
N ILE A 21 -23.74 1.04 19.26
CA ILE A 21 -23.24 0.51 17.98
C ILE A 21 -23.53 1.49 16.84
N TYR A 22 -24.72 2.08 16.80
CA TYR A 22 -25.08 3.10 15.82
C TYR A 22 -24.16 4.32 15.92
N MET A 23 -23.87 4.82 17.12
CA MET A 23 -22.96 5.94 17.33
C MET A 23 -21.50 5.57 17.02
N GLN A 24 -21.04 4.36 17.36
CA GLN A 24 -19.66 3.96 17.10
C GLN A 24 -19.37 3.65 15.64
N PHE A 25 -20.35 3.10 14.89
CA PHE A 25 -20.12 2.56 13.56
C PHE A 25 -20.87 3.28 12.43
N ILE A 26 -21.99 3.96 12.72
CA ILE A 26 -22.86 4.56 11.67
C ILE A 26 -22.82 6.09 11.72
N ASN A 27 -22.96 6.68 12.91
CA ASN A 27 -22.97 8.11 13.08
C ASN A 27 -21.70 8.57 13.81
N GLU A 28 -20.57 8.63 13.11
CA GLU A 28 -19.31 9.13 13.70
C GLU A 28 -19.37 10.62 14.09
N ASP A 29 -20.48 11.31 13.78
CA ASP A 29 -20.60 12.77 13.93
C ASP A 29 -20.54 13.25 15.38
N TRP A 30 -20.78 12.39 16.37
CA TRP A 30 -20.54 12.75 17.77
C TRP A 30 -19.06 13.05 18.06
N LYS A 31 -18.13 12.55 17.24
CA LYS A 31 -16.71 12.95 17.30
C LYS A 31 -16.51 14.41 16.87
N TYR A 32 -17.46 15.04 16.18
CA TYR A 32 -17.45 16.48 15.89
C TYR A 32 -17.83 17.38 17.08
N LEU A 33 -18.23 16.81 18.23
CA LEU A 33 -18.34 17.55 19.49
C LEU A 33 -16.96 17.78 20.13
N ALA A 34 -15.96 16.97 19.78
CA ALA A 34 -14.57 17.28 20.10
C ALA A 34 -14.06 18.36 19.11
N PRO A 35 -13.28 19.36 19.58
CA PRO A 35 -12.68 20.33 18.68
C PRO A 35 -11.85 19.59 17.63
N LYS A 36 -12.10 19.88 16.34
CA LYS A 36 -11.30 19.33 15.25
C LYS A 36 -9.82 19.68 15.51
N PRO A 37 -8.88 18.74 15.32
CA PRO A 37 -7.47 19.06 15.45
C PRO A 37 -7.15 20.22 14.52
N VAL A 38 -6.46 21.23 15.05
CA VAL A 38 -6.03 22.38 14.26
C VAL A 38 -5.02 21.87 13.24
N LEU A 39 -5.35 22.01 11.96
CA LEU A 39 -4.47 21.63 10.86
C LEU A 39 -3.29 22.61 10.79
N PRO A 40 -2.09 22.13 10.43
CA PRO A 40 -0.98 23.00 10.06
C PRO A 40 -1.39 24.03 8.99
N GLU A 41 -0.86 25.25 9.04
CA GLU A 41 -1.16 26.31 8.06
C GLU A 41 -0.78 25.91 6.62
N SER A 42 0.19 25.01 6.48
CA SER A 42 0.60 24.41 5.21
C SER A 42 -0.47 23.51 4.58
N CYS A 43 -1.46 23.03 5.35
CA CYS A 43 -2.54 22.18 4.86
C CYS A 43 -3.66 23.02 4.24
N ASN A 44 -3.92 22.82 2.95
CA ASN A 44 -4.94 23.55 2.22
C ASN A 44 -5.56 22.73 1.08
N ASP A 45 -6.70 22.13 1.37
CA ASP A 45 -7.47 21.29 0.46
C ASP A 45 -8.11 22.07 -0.71
N ASN A 46 -8.27 23.39 -0.58
CA ASN A 46 -8.85 24.25 -1.61
C ASN A 46 -7.82 24.81 -2.61
N SER A 47 -6.53 24.76 -2.26
CA SER A 47 -5.45 25.25 -3.13
C SER A 47 -5.02 24.22 -4.18
N ASN A 48 -4.12 24.56 -5.11
CA ASN A 48 -3.53 23.55 -5.98
C ASN A 48 -2.65 22.58 -5.18
N VAL A 49 -2.52 21.34 -5.65
CA VAL A 49 -1.65 20.34 -5.02
C VAL A 49 -0.20 20.80 -5.12
N LYS A 50 0.50 20.80 -3.98
CA LYS A 50 1.91 21.19 -3.87
C LYS A 50 2.63 20.27 -2.89
N LEU A 51 3.88 19.96 -3.20
CA LEU A 51 4.79 19.40 -2.22
C LEU A 51 5.08 20.45 -1.14
N ILE A 52 5.04 20.02 0.11
CA ILE A 52 5.32 20.84 1.29
C ILE A 52 6.28 20.09 2.21
N LEU A 53 6.88 20.82 3.15
CA LEU A 53 7.71 20.25 4.19
C LEU A 53 7.31 20.87 5.52
N HIS A 54 7.06 20.03 6.52
CA HIS A 54 6.95 20.47 7.90
C HIS A 54 8.34 20.51 8.54
N ASP A 55 8.51 21.33 9.57
CA ASP A 55 9.80 21.35 10.30
C ASP A 55 10.12 19.99 10.94
N LYS A 56 9.10 19.23 11.32
CA LYS A 56 9.25 17.85 11.83
C LYS A 56 9.69 16.85 10.77
N ASP A 57 9.52 17.16 9.48
CA ASP A 57 9.93 16.26 8.40
C ASP A 57 11.45 16.32 8.17
N LYS A 58 12.13 17.37 8.66
CA LYS A 58 13.59 17.56 8.53
C LYS A 58 14.35 16.63 9.48
N ILE A 59 14.40 15.36 9.13
CA ILE A 59 15.09 14.30 9.88
C ILE A 59 16.43 14.02 9.20
N GLU A 60 17.44 13.69 10.00
CA GLU A 60 18.75 13.28 9.50
C GLU A 60 18.62 12.04 8.60
N ASN A 61 19.40 11.99 7.51
CA ASN A 61 19.42 10.91 6.52
C ASN A 61 18.13 10.70 5.69
N ARG A 62 17.11 11.54 5.84
CA ARG A 62 15.95 11.54 4.94
C ARG A 62 16.31 12.13 3.58
N SER A 63 15.86 11.47 2.50
CA SER A 63 15.94 12.04 1.15
C SER A 63 14.63 12.70 0.73
N PHE A 64 14.72 13.88 0.10
CA PHE A 64 13.57 14.62 -0.46
C PHE A 64 13.60 14.67 -1.99
N ASP A 65 14.65 14.11 -2.57
CA ASP A 65 14.94 14.04 -4.00
C ASP A 65 15.52 12.66 -4.30
N ASP A 66 15.28 12.20 -5.52
CA ASP A 66 15.86 10.99 -6.06
C ASP A 66 17.37 11.15 -6.22
N LYS A 67 18.14 10.19 -5.71
CA LYS A 67 19.60 10.23 -5.78
C LYS A 67 20.09 9.79 -7.17
N PRO A 68 21.32 10.14 -7.55
CA PRO A 68 21.87 9.71 -8.83
C PRO A 68 21.97 8.18 -8.92
N ASP A 69 21.33 7.60 -9.93
CA ASP A 69 21.32 6.15 -10.18
C ASP A 69 22.75 5.56 -10.27
N ILE A 70 23.01 4.51 -9.47
CA ILE A 70 24.23 3.70 -9.62
C ILE A 70 24.12 2.79 -10.86
N ILE A 71 22.98 2.12 -10.97
CA ILE A 71 22.71 1.13 -12.02
C ILE A 71 21.92 1.82 -13.10
N LYS A 72 22.40 1.79 -14.35
CA LYS A 72 21.68 2.38 -15.48
C LYS A 72 20.53 1.47 -15.92
N GLY A 73 19.44 2.09 -16.40
CA GLY A 73 18.32 1.42 -17.05
C GLY A 73 17.11 1.26 -16.13
N ASN A 74 16.31 0.22 -16.36
CA ASN A 74 15.03 0.07 -15.70
C ASN A 74 15.15 -0.36 -14.23
N GLN A 75 14.50 0.40 -13.35
CA GLN A 75 14.54 0.21 -11.89
C GLN A 75 13.19 0.56 -11.25
N PHE A 76 12.94 0.01 -10.06
CA PHE A 76 11.86 0.45 -9.17
C PHE A 76 12.39 1.46 -8.17
N HIS A 77 11.91 2.70 -8.24
CA HIS A 77 12.22 3.74 -7.26
C HIS A 77 11.13 3.80 -6.19
N THR A 78 11.55 4.06 -4.96
CA THR A 78 10.65 3.99 -3.81
C THR A 78 10.26 5.37 -3.31
N ILE A 79 8.98 5.58 -3.04
CA ILE A 79 8.46 6.84 -2.54
C ILE A 79 7.73 6.60 -1.23
N PHE A 80 8.02 7.39 -0.20
CA PHE A 80 7.21 7.46 1.01
C PHE A 80 6.37 8.75 0.98
N LEU A 81 5.05 8.62 0.78
CA LEU A 81 4.15 9.75 0.54
C LEU A 81 3.17 9.96 1.69
N LEU A 82 3.13 11.18 2.23
CA LEU A 82 2.25 11.57 3.33
C LEU A 82 1.25 12.66 2.90
N PRO A 83 -0.03 12.52 3.26
CA PRO A 83 -0.95 13.65 3.35
C PRO A 83 -0.49 14.67 4.40
N CYS A 84 -1.03 15.88 4.33
CA CYS A 84 -0.52 17.02 5.08
C CYS A 84 -0.51 16.79 6.59
N GLU A 85 -1.64 16.43 7.18
CA GLU A 85 -1.86 16.29 8.62
C GLU A 85 -1.38 14.95 9.19
N ARG A 86 -0.94 14.04 8.34
CA ARG A 86 -0.61 12.67 8.75
C ARG A 86 0.70 12.66 9.53
N GLU A 87 0.68 11.98 10.67
CA GLU A 87 1.87 11.75 11.47
C GLU A 87 2.88 10.93 10.68
N ASP A 88 4.13 11.38 10.72
CA ASP A 88 5.24 10.70 10.08
C ASP A 88 5.76 9.57 10.96
N ARG A 89 5.56 8.32 10.50
CA ARG A 89 6.07 7.11 11.14
C ARG A 89 7.49 6.76 10.75
N GLN A 90 8.13 7.58 9.92
CA GLN A 90 9.57 7.54 9.65
C GLN A 90 10.03 6.22 9.00
N TYR A 91 9.18 5.60 8.17
CA TYR A 91 9.46 4.30 7.56
C TYR A 91 10.63 4.30 6.57
N ASP A 92 10.96 5.47 6.03
CA ASP A 92 12.10 5.72 5.17
C ASP A 92 13.42 5.75 5.96
N VAL A 93 13.46 6.40 7.12
CA VAL A 93 14.69 6.54 7.93
C VAL A 93 14.90 5.42 8.95
N ASN A 94 13.82 4.79 9.43
CA ASN A 94 13.87 3.62 10.31
C ASN A 94 14.12 2.30 9.56
N LEU A 95 14.33 2.38 8.24
CA LEU A 95 14.65 1.26 7.35
C LEU A 95 13.54 0.21 7.22
N ASN A 96 12.31 0.51 7.66
CA ASN A 96 11.19 -0.43 7.51
C ASN A 96 10.89 -0.74 6.04
N ILE A 97 10.85 0.30 5.20
CA ILE A 97 10.66 0.14 3.75
C ILE A 97 11.80 -0.67 3.14
N GLU A 98 13.05 -0.36 3.50
CA GLU A 98 14.23 -1.08 3.01
C GLU A 98 14.15 -2.57 3.37
N GLN A 99 13.83 -2.90 4.62
CA GLN A 99 13.77 -4.30 5.05
C GLN A 99 12.62 -5.07 4.42
N SER A 100 11.45 -4.47 4.24
CA SER A 100 10.34 -5.09 3.50
C SER A 100 10.74 -5.37 2.04
N LEU A 101 11.38 -4.42 1.35
CA LEU A 101 11.83 -4.63 -0.04
C LEU A 101 12.97 -5.65 -0.13
N PHE A 102 13.84 -5.71 0.88
CA PHE A 102 14.86 -6.76 0.99
C PHE A 102 14.23 -8.15 1.17
N ALA A 103 13.27 -8.29 2.08
CA ALA A 103 12.53 -9.55 2.30
C ALA A 103 11.80 -10.01 1.03
N ILE A 104 11.18 -9.07 0.29
CA ILE A 104 10.58 -9.34 -1.02
C ILE A 104 11.62 -9.88 -2.00
N ASN A 105 12.78 -9.24 -2.13
CA ASN A 105 13.80 -9.70 -3.07
C ASN A 105 14.39 -11.05 -2.68
N LYS A 106 14.59 -11.30 -1.38
CA LYS A 106 15.06 -12.60 -0.87
C LYS A 106 14.07 -13.71 -1.21
N TRP A 107 12.79 -13.52 -0.90
CA TRP A 107 11.73 -14.46 -1.25
C TRP A 107 11.61 -14.64 -2.77
N PHE A 108 11.61 -13.54 -3.52
CA PHE A 108 11.51 -13.57 -4.99
C PHE A 108 12.69 -14.32 -5.60
N LEU A 109 13.91 -14.12 -5.11
CA LEU A 109 15.10 -14.84 -5.55
C LEU A 109 14.98 -16.36 -5.37
N GLU A 110 14.46 -16.79 -4.23
CA GLU A 110 14.21 -18.20 -3.92
C GLU A 110 13.16 -18.81 -4.85
N LYS A 111 12.04 -18.11 -5.08
CA LYS A 111 10.91 -18.61 -5.88
C LYS A 111 11.13 -18.53 -7.39
N SER A 112 11.83 -17.50 -7.85
CA SER A 112 12.13 -17.23 -9.26
C SER A 112 13.31 -18.06 -9.78
N ASN A 113 14.05 -18.75 -8.89
CA ASN A 113 15.26 -19.50 -9.20
C ASN A 113 16.32 -18.62 -9.88
N LYS A 114 16.79 -17.58 -9.16
CA LYS A 114 17.93 -16.68 -9.46
C LYS A 114 17.61 -15.32 -10.10
N GLN A 115 16.41 -14.79 -9.96
CA GLN A 115 16.12 -13.40 -10.34
C GLN A 115 15.79 -12.53 -9.13
N GLU A 116 16.18 -11.26 -9.20
CA GLU A 116 15.80 -10.21 -8.23
C GLU A 116 15.12 -9.06 -8.96
N ILE A 117 14.28 -8.33 -8.23
CA ILE A 117 13.74 -7.05 -8.68
C ILE A 117 14.85 -6.00 -8.55
N LYS A 118 15.04 -5.21 -9.62
CA LYS A 118 15.96 -4.08 -9.63
C LYS A 118 15.35 -2.90 -8.88
N PHE A 119 15.53 -2.86 -7.57
CA PHE A 119 15.24 -1.65 -6.80
C PHE A 119 16.36 -0.63 -6.98
N ASP A 120 15.97 0.64 -7.06
CA ASP A 120 16.87 1.77 -7.14
C ASP A 120 17.62 1.95 -5.81
N ARG A 121 18.90 2.28 -5.91
CA ARG A 121 19.82 2.31 -4.77
C ARG A 121 20.69 3.55 -4.79
N ASN A 122 20.91 4.10 -3.60
CA ASN A 122 21.83 5.21 -3.40
C ASN A 122 23.30 4.75 -3.36
N HIS A 123 24.24 5.71 -3.32
CA HIS A 123 25.70 5.46 -3.26
C HIS A 123 26.19 4.57 -2.11
N GLU A 124 25.42 4.41 -1.04
CA GLU A 124 25.70 3.49 0.07
C GLU A 124 25.15 2.07 -0.17
N ASN A 125 24.62 1.81 -1.36
CA ASN A 125 23.95 0.57 -1.76
C ASN A 125 22.67 0.26 -0.96
N LYS A 126 22.09 1.26 -0.30
CA LYS A 126 20.78 1.20 0.36
C LYS A 126 19.66 1.51 -0.62
N ILE A 127 18.43 1.08 -0.32
CA ILE A 127 17.26 1.45 -1.13
C ILE A 127 17.15 2.97 -1.15
N ASP A 128 17.00 3.54 -2.34
CA ASP A 128 16.73 4.97 -2.46
C ASP A 128 15.23 5.24 -2.26
N VAL A 129 14.92 5.94 -1.17
CA VAL A 129 13.54 6.29 -0.77
C VAL A 129 13.39 7.80 -0.78
N THR A 130 12.54 8.31 -1.66
CA THR A 130 12.18 9.73 -1.70
C THR A 130 10.97 9.99 -0.80
N PHE A 131 11.16 10.82 0.23
CA PHE A 131 10.07 11.29 1.09
C PHE A 131 9.33 12.46 0.44
N LEU A 132 8.00 12.37 0.40
CA LEU A 132 7.12 13.42 -0.09
C LEU A 132 6.00 13.69 0.92
N ARG A 133 5.70 14.97 1.14
CA ARG A 133 4.46 15.40 1.79
C ARG A 133 3.73 16.39 0.90
N VAL A 134 2.40 16.30 0.85
CA VAL A 134 1.56 17.23 0.09
C VAL A 134 0.72 18.11 0.99
N ASN A 135 0.34 19.30 0.52
CA ASN A 135 -0.58 20.23 1.19
C ASN A 135 -2.03 19.75 1.27
N LYS A 136 -2.30 18.48 0.94
CA LYS A 136 -3.63 17.87 0.89
C LYS A 136 -3.83 16.95 2.05
N THR A 137 -4.97 17.09 2.71
CA THR A 137 -5.33 16.23 3.83
C THR A 137 -5.77 14.86 3.34
N MET A 138 -5.82 13.89 4.24
CA MET A 138 -6.39 12.58 3.92
C MET A 138 -7.88 12.68 3.52
N LEU A 139 -8.61 13.67 4.02
CA LEU A 139 -9.99 13.95 3.61
C LEU A 139 -10.04 14.35 2.14
N TRP A 140 -9.16 15.24 1.68
CA TRP A 140 -9.07 15.60 0.27
C TRP A 140 -8.78 14.39 -0.63
N PHE A 141 -7.96 13.45 -0.17
CA PHE A 141 -7.76 12.19 -0.89
C PHE A 141 -9.06 11.37 -0.97
N ASP A 142 -9.79 11.21 0.14
CA ASP A 142 -11.06 10.45 0.22
C ASP A 142 -12.24 11.13 -0.55
N ASP A 143 -12.16 12.45 -0.77
CA ASP A 143 -13.24 13.23 -1.38
C ASP A 143 -13.55 12.85 -2.84
N ASN A 144 -14.84 12.84 -3.15
CA ASN A 144 -15.42 12.31 -4.41
C ASN A 144 -15.89 13.37 -5.40
N VAL A 145 -15.63 14.64 -5.12
CA VAL A 145 -16.29 15.72 -5.84
C VAL A 145 -15.62 15.92 -7.20
N ASN A 146 -16.26 15.40 -8.23
CA ASN A 146 -16.17 15.88 -9.60
C ASN A 146 -17.53 16.53 -9.89
N GLU A 147 -17.62 17.86 -9.84
CA GLU A 147 -18.90 18.58 -9.99
C GLU A 147 -19.54 18.36 -11.37
N ASP A 148 -18.77 17.89 -12.36
CA ASP A 148 -19.24 17.83 -13.75
C ASP A 148 -19.68 16.44 -14.26
N ASN A 149 -19.23 15.31 -13.67
CA ASN A 149 -19.36 14.00 -14.36
C ASN A 149 -19.70 12.75 -13.51
N LYS A 150 -20.01 12.87 -12.21
CA LYS A 150 -20.34 11.71 -11.33
C LYS A 150 -19.31 10.56 -11.28
N GLN A 151 -18.14 10.69 -11.91
CA GLN A 151 -17.09 9.68 -11.88
C GLN A 151 -16.26 9.87 -10.60
N ARG A 152 -16.29 8.85 -9.72
CA ARG A 152 -15.50 8.84 -8.49
C ARG A 152 -14.01 8.77 -8.85
N ILE A 153 -13.22 9.72 -8.34
CA ILE A 153 -11.77 9.69 -8.48
C ILE A 153 -11.20 8.85 -7.34
N ASP A 154 -10.53 7.76 -7.69
CA ASP A 154 -9.82 6.92 -6.72
C ASP A 154 -8.58 7.62 -6.16
N ILE A 155 -8.19 7.30 -4.92
CA ILE A 155 -7.01 7.88 -4.26
C ILE A 155 -5.75 7.57 -5.06
N SER A 156 -5.64 6.36 -5.59
CA SER A 156 -4.54 5.96 -6.49
C SER A 156 -4.37 6.89 -7.69
N SER A 157 -5.46 7.44 -8.22
CA SER A 157 -5.42 8.35 -9.37
C SER A 157 -4.87 9.72 -8.98
N LYS A 158 -5.28 10.25 -7.82
CA LYS A 158 -4.73 11.49 -7.26
C LYS A 158 -3.23 11.35 -6.95
N ILE A 159 -2.82 10.23 -6.35
CA ILE A 159 -1.40 9.93 -6.10
C ILE A 159 -0.62 9.89 -7.41
N LYS A 160 -1.15 9.21 -8.43
CA LYS A 160 -0.54 9.19 -9.76
C LYS A 160 -0.34 10.60 -10.32
N GLU A 161 -1.36 11.44 -10.30
CA GLU A 161 -1.26 12.83 -10.76
C GLU A 161 -0.17 13.61 -10.01
N ILE A 162 -0.04 13.42 -8.70
CA ILE A 162 1.02 14.04 -7.88
C ILE A 162 2.41 13.62 -8.38
N ILE A 163 2.65 12.33 -8.58
CA ILE A 163 3.97 11.84 -9.03
C ILE A 163 4.30 12.36 -10.43
N PHE A 164 3.35 12.29 -11.37
CA PHE A 164 3.57 12.77 -12.74
C PHE A 164 3.76 14.29 -12.81
N ALA A 165 3.05 15.07 -11.97
CA ALA A 165 3.21 16.53 -11.90
C ALA A 165 4.59 16.95 -11.36
N ASN A 166 5.25 16.08 -10.57
CA ASN A 166 6.55 16.33 -9.97
C ASN A 166 7.66 15.47 -10.59
N LYS A 167 7.49 14.99 -11.83
CA LYS A 167 8.46 14.10 -12.49
C LYS A 167 9.90 14.61 -12.53
N ASN A 168 10.09 15.93 -12.42
CA ASN A 168 11.38 16.61 -12.47
C ASN A 168 12.26 16.40 -11.23
N ILE A 169 11.72 15.86 -10.12
CA ILE A 169 12.50 15.54 -8.93
C ILE A 169 13.11 14.13 -8.99
N PHE A 170 12.79 13.37 -10.04
CA PHE A 170 13.25 12.00 -10.24
C PHE A 170 14.23 11.93 -11.43
N ASN A 171 15.36 11.27 -11.22
CA ASN A 171 16.33 10.98 -12.26
C ASN A 171 15.80 9.87 -13.16
N ASN A 172 15.99 9.98 -14.47
CA ASN A 172 15.60 8.95 -15.45
C ASN A 172 14.14 8.47 -15.30
N PHE A 173 13.21 9.39 -15.00
CA PHE A 173 11.80 9.09 -14.68
C PHE A 173 11.13 8.09 -15.64
N ASP A 174 11.41 8.18 -16.95
CA ASP A 174 10.80 7.33 -17.97
C ASP A 174 11.30 5.87 -17.93
N ASP A 175 12.48 5.62 -17.35
CA ASP A 175 13.02 4.28 -17.14
C ASP A 175 12.59 3.67 -15.79
N LYS A 176 11.95 4.47 -14.92
CA LYS A 176 11.57 4.07 -13.56
C LYS A 176 10.10 3.63 -13.49
N LYS A 177 9.87 2.59 -12.68
CA LYS A 177 8.57 2.31 -12.06
C LYS A 177 8.66 2.72 -10.60
N PHE A 178 7.52 3.05 -10.00
CA PHE A 178 7.45 3.58 -8.65
C PHE A 178 6.64 2.67 -7.76
N ILE A 179 7.20 2.34 -6.59
CA ILE A 179 6.45 1.76 -5.47
C ILE A 179 6.24 2.85 -4.42
N ILE A 180 4.97 3.18 -4.19
CA ILE A 180 4.56 4.27 -3.30
C ILE A 180 4.03 3.67 -2.01
N PHE A 181 4.76 3.89 -0.92
CA PHE A 181 4.28 3.66 0.43
C PHE A 181 3.47 4.89 0.84
N PHE A 182 2.15 4.81 0.75
CA PHE A 182 1.27 5.93 1.06
C PHE A 182 0.76 5.82 2.50
N GLU A 183 1.04 6.86 3.32
CA GLU A 183 0.64 6.97 4.73
C GLU A 183 -0.84 7.37 4.89
N GLY A 184 -1.68 6.62 4.19
CA GLY A 184 -3.12 6.77 4.11
C GLY A 184 -3.77 5.45 3.72
N TRP A 185 -5.05 5.50 3.38
CA TRP A 185 -5.86 4.33 3.02
C TRP A 185 -6.55 4.53 1.67
N GLU A 186 -6.94 3.43 1.04
CA GLU A 186 -7.91 3.47 -0.06
C GLU A 186 -9.33 3.32 0.48
N ARG A 187 -10.28 3.85 -0.30
CA ARG A 187 -11.70 3.81 0.04
C ARG A 187 -12.24 2.40 -0.11
N LYS A 188 -12.98 1.96 0.91
CA LYS A 188 -13.66 0.66 0.87
C LYS A 188 -14.74 0.65 -0.21
N LYS A 189 -14.77 -0.44 -0.99
CA LYS A 189 -15.92 -0.75 -1.86
C LYS A 189 -17.07 -1.39 -1.07
N HIS A 190 -16.76 -2.20 -0.05
CA HIS A 190 -17.71 -2.92 0.80
C HIS A 190 -17.23 -3.00 2.26
N LEU A 191 -18.13 -3.25 3.22
CA LEU A 191 -17.84 -3.25 4.66
C LEU A 191 -16.67 -4.19 5.07
N ASN A 192 -16.59 -5.37 4.43
CA ASN A 192 -15.63 -6.43 4.77
C ASN A 192 -14.42 -6.51 3.82
N PHE A 193 -14.23 -5.52 2.95
CA PHE A 193 -13.16 -5.53 1.96
C PHE A 193 -12.21 -4.35 2.20
N ASN A 194 -10.95 -4.63 2.55
CA ASN A 194 -9.91 -3.62 2.68
C ASN A 194 -9.00 -3.68 1.45
N ILE A 195 -8.76 -2.54 0.82
CA ILE A 195 -7.80 -2.43 -0.28
C ILE A 195 -6.48 -2.01 0.34
N CYS A 196 -5.49 -2.90 0.32
CA CYS A 196 -4.18 -2.71 0.93
C CYS A 196 -3.10 -2.33 -0.06
N GLY A 197 -3.34 -2.62 -1.34
CA GLY A 197 -2.50 -2.23 -2.45
C GLY A 197 -3.33 -1.79 -3.64
N LYS A 198 -2.69 -1.07 -4.57
CA LYS A 198 -3.24 -0.83 -5.90
C LYS A 198 -2.16 -0.49 -6.91
N ALA A 199 -2.21 -1.13 -8.07
CA ALA A 199 -1.34 -0.84 -9.19
C ALA A 199 -2.10 -0.50 -10.47
N THR A 200 -1.41 0.21 -11.37
CA THR A 200 -1.84 0.29 -12.77
C THR A 200 -1.23 -0.88 -13.54
N PHE A 201 -2.07 -1.74 -14.14
CA PHE A 201 -1.61 -2.85 -14.96
C PHE A 201 -0.70 -2.37 -16.10
N ASN A 202 0.50 -2.95 -16.21
CA ASN A 202 1.56 -2.52 -17.13
C ASN A 202 1.87 -1.01 -17.07
N GLY A 203 1.59 -0.37 -15.93
CA GLY A 203 1.82 1.05 -15.69
C GLY A 203 3.08 1.33 -14.88
N ASN A 204 3.22 2.57 -14.42
CA ASN A 204 4.45 3.01 -13.74
C ASN A 204 4.34 3.07 -12.23
N ILE A 205 3.17 2.78 -11.65
CA ILE A 205 2.90 3.01 -10.22
C ILE A 205 2.23 1.79 -9.61
N ALA A 206 2.87 1.28 -8.56
CA ALA A 206 2.32 0.41 -7.52
C ALA A 206 2.18 1.24 -6.24
N ILE A 207 1.12 1.01 -5.47
CA ILE A 207 0.84 1.71 -4.22
C ILE A 207 0.60 0.67 -3.14
N TYR A 208 1.25 0.83 -2.01
CA TYR A 208 0.94 0.12 -0.78
C TYR A 208 0.41 1.12 0.26
N TYR A 209 -0.77 0.84 0.80
CA TYR A 209 -1.44 1.68 1.79
C TYR A 209 -0.97 1.28 3.19
N THR A 210 -0.07 2.07 3.78
CA THR A 210 0.53 1.74 5.08
C THR A 210 -0.43 2.00 6.24
N PHE A 211 -1.56 2.69 6.00
CA PHE A 211 -2.54 3.04 7.02
C PHE A 211 -3.95 2.51 6.71
N SER A 212 -4.73 2.23 7.75
CA SER A 212 -6.14 1.86 7.70
C SER A 212 -6.99 2.84 8.50
N ARG A 213 -8.09 3.31 7.90
CA ARG A 213 -9.07 4.20 8.54
C ARG A 213 -9.63 3.63 9.86
N PHE A 214 -9.77 2.30 9.93
CA PHE A 214 -10.32 1.61 11.09
C PHE A 214 -9.20 0.85 11.82
N LYS A 215 -9.07 1.10 13.12
CA LYS A 215 -8.11 0.44 14.01
C LYS A 215 -8.38 -1.06 14.03
N LYS A 216 -7.43 -1.88 13.61
CA LYS A 216 -7.42 -3.32 13.88
C LYS A 216 -6.51 -3.57 15.08
N TYR A 217 -7.02 -4.29 16.09
CA TYR A 217 -6.22 -4.72 17.22
C TYR A 217 -5.63 -6.10 16.92
N ILE A 218 -4.37 -6.33 17.32
CA ILE A 218 -3.76 -7.67 17.27
C ILE A 218 -4.44 -8.56 18.30
N GLY A 219 -4.84 -9.76 17.88
CA GLY A 219 -5.24 -10.87 18.74
C GLY A 219 -6.76 -11.00 18.97
N ASN A 220 -7.18 -12.22 19.30
CA ASN A 220 -8.55 -12.55 19.72
C ASN A 220 -8.87 -12.08 21.16
N ASP A 221 -7.95 -11.36 21.81
CA ASP A 221 -8.08 -10.96 23.21
C ASP A 221 -8.97 -9.72 23.33
N LEU A 222 -10.18 -9.94 23.85
CA LEU A 222 -11.13 -8.94 24.35
C LEU A 222 -10.57 -8.06 25.49
N ILE A 223 -9.37 -8.35 25.99
CA ILE A 223 -8.77 -7.69 27.17
C ILE A 223 -7.64 -6.76 26.73
N LEU A 224 -7.98 -5.47 26.66
CA LEU A 224 -7.20 -4.29 26.26
C LEU A 224 -5.96 -3.97 27.13
N LYS A 225 -5.14 -4.96 27.53
CA LYS A 225 -4.03 -4.68 28.46
C LYS A 225 -2.65 -4.49 27.84
N ASN A 226 -2.37 -5.00 26.63
CA ASN A 226 -0.99 -4.94 26.08
C ASN A 226 -0.89 -4.66 24.56
N ASN A 227 -1.93 -4.20 23.88
CA ASN A 227 -1.95 -4.29 22.42
C ASN A 227 -1.14 -3.16 21.74
N LYS A 228 -0.07 -3.54 21.03
CA LYS A 228 0.52 -2.73 19.96
C LYS A 228 -0.60 -2.37 18.99
N LYS A 229 -0.82 -1.08 18.77
CA LYS A 229 -1.84 -0.60 17.84
C LYS A 229 -1.37 -0.89 16.42
N ILE A 230 -2.07 -1.74 15.67
CA ILE A 230 -1.85 -1.88 14.25
C ILE A 230 -2.70 -0.85 13.51
N PHE A 231 -2.00 -0.06 12.72
CA PHE A 231 -2.60 0.88 11.81
C PHE A 231 -2.49 0.42 10.36
N SER A 232 -1.93 -0.75 10.06
CA SER A 232 -1.79 -1.26 8.70
C SER A 232 -3.11 -1.82 8.16
N CYS A 233 -3.18 -1.98 6.84
CA CYS A 233 -4.33 -2.57 6.16
C CYS A 233 -4.43 -4.09 6.39
N ASN A 234 -3.29 -4.74 6.62
CA ASN A 234 -3.13 -6.19 6.75
C ASN A 234 -3.51 -6.67 8.16
N ASN A 235 -3.78 -7.96 8.31
CA ASN A 235 -4.40 -8.49 9.53
C ASN A 235 -3.39 -8.71 10.67
N GLU A 236 -2.12 -9.00 10.34
CA GLU A 236 -1.12 -9.39 11.33
C GLU A 236 0.18 -8.57 11.26
N ASP A 237 0.50 -7.96 10.10
CA ASP A 237 1.79 -7.31 9.90
C ASP A 237 1.74 -5.81 9.54
N HIS A 238 2.74 -5.11 10.07
CA HIS A 238 3.25 -3.82 9.63
C HIS A 238 4.52 -4.06 8.79
N LEU A 239 4.99 -3.07 8.04
CA LEU A 239 6.31 -3.16 7.39
C LEU A 239 7.38 -3.68 8.35
N ASN A 240 8.32 -4.45 7.82
CA ASN A 240 9.37 -5.10 8.61
C ASN A 240 10.13 -4.11 9.48
N ASN A 241 10.57 -4.54 10.66
CA ASN A 241 11.50 -3.76 11.47
C ASN A 241 12.94 -3.94 10.96
N PHE A 242 13.88 -3.15 11.48
CA PHE A 242 15.28 -3.16 11.05
C PHE A 242 15.95 -4.55 11.00
N ASP A 243 15.57 -5.47 11.89
CA ASP A 243 16.15 -6.83 11.97
C ASP A 243 15.17 -7.93 11.49
N ASP A 244 14.11 -7.56 10.78
CA ASP A 244 13.07 -8.48 10.31
C ASP A 244 13.15 -8.67 8.79
N GLU A 245 13.45 -9.89 8.37
CA GLU A 245 13.54 -10.27 6.95
C GLU A 245 12.42 -11.25 6.55
N ILE A 246 11.35 -11.34 7.35
CA ILE A 246 10.22 -12.23 7.07
C ILE A 246 9.43 -11.68 5.88
N PHE A 247 9.03 -12.58 4.99
CA PHE A 247 8.08 -12.27 3.92
C PHE A 247 6.66 -12.48 4.46
N GLY A 248 6.03 -11.39 4.92
CA GLY A 248 4.70 -11.39 5.51
C GLY A 248 3.60 -10.95 4.54
N ASP A 249 2.42 -10.67 5.09
CA ASP A 249 1.25 -10.24 4.29
C ASP A 249 1.51 -8.90 3.59
N ALA A 250 2.26 -7.99 4.24
CA ALA A 250 2.58 -6.68 3.70
C ALA A 250 3.49 -6.82 2.47
N GLU A 251 4.55 -7.62 2.59
CA GLU A 251 5.50 -7.93 1.52
C GLU A 251 4.81 -8.64 0.36
N ALA A 252 3.91 -9.58 0.65
CA ALA A 252 3.09 -10.24 -0.36
C ALA A 252 2.22 -9.23 -1.14
N THR A 253 1.57 -8.31 -0.44
CA THR A 253 0.78 -7.24 -1.07
C THR A 253 1.65 -6.32 -1.92
N ILE A 254 2.80 -5.88 -1.41
CA ILE A 254 3.72 -4.99 -2.14
C ILE A 254 4.21 -5.67 -3.42
N LEU A 255 4.66 -6.93 -3.32
CA LEU A 255 5.12 -7.69 -4.46
C LEU A 255 3.99 -7.89 -5.49
N HIS A 256 2.79 -8.28 -5.04
CA HIS A 256 1.61 -8.41 -5.90
C HIS A 256 1.37 -7.16 -6.76
N GLU A 257 1.36 -5.97 -6.15
CA GLU A 257 1.16 -4.73 -6.87
C GLU A 257 2.33 -4.41 -7.82
N ILE A 258 3.58 -4.68 -7.41
CA ILE A 258 4.75 -4.57 -8.28
C ILE A 258 4.58 -5.44 -9.53
N LEU A 259 4.17 -6.70 -9.39
CA LEU A 259 3.99 -7.62 -10.51
C LEU A 259 2.91 -7.16 -11.49
N HIS A 260 1.81 -6.56 -10.99
CA HIS A 260 0.81 -5.92 -11.84
C HIS A 260 1.39 -4.78 -12.68
N THR A 261 2.31 -3.98 -12.15
CA THR A 261 2.99 -2.93 -12.95
C THR A 261 3.88 -3.53 -14.05
N LEU A 262 4.31 -4.78 -13.91
CA LEU A 262 5.08 -5.51 -14.92
C LEU A 262 4.19 -6.23 -15.95
N GLY A 263 2.86 -6.08 -15.85
CA GLY A 263 1.91 -6.65 -16.80
C GLY A 263 1.53 -8.11 -16.52
N ALA A 264 1.82 -8.61 -15.33
CA ALA A 264 1.37 -9.92 -14.87
C ALA A 264 0.03 -9.82 -14.10
N PRO A 265 -0.86 -10.83 -14.18
CA PRO A 265 -0.89 -11.86 -15.19
C PRO A 265 -1.36 -11.28 -16.54
N ALA A 266 -0.77 -11.73 -17.64
CA ALA A 266 -1.22 -11.31 -18.97
C ALA A 266 -2.55 -12.01 -19.35
N LYS A 267 -3.34 -11.41 -20.25
CA LYS A 267 -4.63 -11.98 -20.70
C LYS A 267 -4.54 -13.38 -21.35
N CYS A 268 -3.34 -13.77 -21.76
CA CYS A 268 -3.03 -15.05 -22.38
C CYS A 268 -2.61 -16.14 -21.38
N ALA A 269 -2.47 -15.81 -20.09
CA ALA A 269 -2.22 -16.77 -19.02
C ALA A 269 -3.38 -17.77 -18.91
N ASN A 270 -3.09 -19.00 -18.49
CA ASN A 270 -4.04 -20.11 -18.52
C ASN A 270 -5.21 -19.90 -17.54
N ASN A 271 -4.92 -19.39 -16.35
CA ASN A 271 -5.86 -19.21 -15.26
C ASN A 271 -6.29 -17.74 -15.07
N PHE A 272 -6.07 -16.90 -16.10
CA PHE A 272 -6.42 -15.48 -16.06
C PHE A 272 -7.91 -15.23 -15.89
N ASN A 273 -8.27 -14.45 -14.87
CA ASN A 273 -9.61 -13.91 -14.69
C ASN A 273 -9.71 -12.48 -15.20
N SER A 274 -10.44 -12.28 -16.30
CA SER A 274 -10.66 -10.95 -16.89
C SER A 274 -11.48 -9.96 -16.04
N TYR A 275 -12.26 -10.43 -15.06
CA TYR A 275 -13.05 -9.56 -14.18
C TYR A 275 -12.21 -8.92 -13.09
N THR A 276 -11.22 -9.64 -12.58
CA THR A 276 -10.36 -9.19 -11.48
C THR A 276 -8.96 -8.82 -11.97
N ASN A 277 -8.51 -9.31 -13.13
CA ASN A 277 -7.12 -9.31 -13.61
C ASN A 277 -6.15 -10.10 -12.72
N HIS A 278 -6.58 -11.25 -12.21
CA HIS A 278 -5.83 -12.11 -11.29
C HIS A 278 -5.81 -13.57 -11.79
N VAL A 279 -5.01 -14.42 -11.16
CA VAL A 279 -5.11 -15.89 -11.31
C VAL A 279 -6.10 -16.47 -10.29
N LEU A 280 -6.62 -17.67 -10.54
CA LEU A 280 -7.70 -18.30 -9.74
C LEU A 280 -7.40 -19.74 -9.29
N ASP A 281 -6.34 -20.34 -9.80
CA ASP A 281 -6.03 -21.75 -9.66
C ASP A 281 -5.42 -22.08 -8.28
N ASN A 282 -4.77 -21.13 -7.61
CA ASN A 282 -4.30 -21.31 -6.24
C ASN A 282 -4.40 -20.04 -5.38
N GLU A 283 -4.97 -20.16 -4.18
CA GLU A 283 -5.09 -19.04 -3.23
C GLU A 283 -3.72 -18.59 -2.65
N ASN A 284 -2.70 -19.45 -2.73
CA ASN A 284 -1.35 -19.12 -2.25
C ASN A 284 -0.43 -18.57 -3.34
N ASP A 285 -0.97 -18.33 -4.53
CA ASP A 285 -0.30 -17.62 -5.61
C ASP A 285 -0.25 -16.11 -5.32
N ILE A 286 0.91 -15.48 -5.55
CA ILE A 286 1.08 -14.05 -5.26
C ILE A 286 0.08 -13.18 -6.04
N LEU A 287 -0.35 -13.55 -7.25
CA LEU A 287 -1.34 -12.83 -8.08
C LEU A 287 -2.76 -13.39 -7.97
N HIS A 288 -3.06 -14.17 -6.93
CA HIS A 288 -4.44 -14.47 -6.56
C HIS A 288 -5.17 -13.22 -6.04
N ASN A 289 -6.52 -13.22 -6.07
CA ASN A 289 -7.36 -12.07 -5.68
C ASN A 289 -7.13 -11.55 -4.25
N GLN A 290 -6.63 -12.42 -3.40
CA GLN A 290 -6.05 -12.16 -2.10
C GLN A 290 -4.63 -12.65 -2.25
N SER A 291 -3.66 -11.74 -2.16
CA SER A 291 -2.26 -12.03 -2.42
C SER A 291 -1.79 -13.22 -1.58
N GLY A 292 -1.42 -14.31 -2.24
CA GLY A 292 -0.81 -15.45 -1.58
C GLY A 292 0.67 -15.21 -1.26
N ASN A 293 1.28 -16.08 -0.45
CA ASN A 293 2.66 -15.91 0.00
C ASN A 293 3.55 -17.16 -0.17
N ASN A 294 3.04 -18.22 -0.82
CA ASN A 294 3.79 -19.47 -0.97
C ASN A 294 4.36 -19.67 -2.39
N PHE A 295 3.69 -19.18 -3.42
CA PHE A 295 4.09 -19.37 -4.81
C PHE A 295 4.24 -18.04 -5.54
N LEU A 296 5.32 -17.91 -6.31
CA LEU A 296 5.48 -16.79 -7.26
C LEU A 296 4.57 -16.96 -8.46
N ASP A 297 4.37 -18.17 -8.95
CA ASP A 297 3.41 -18.55 -10.00
C ASP A 297 3.12 -20.04 -9.77
N TYR A 298 1.89 -20.39 -9.42
CA TYR A 298 1.56 -21.77 -9.09
C TYR A 298 1.69 -22.64 -10.35
N ASN A 299 2.52 -23.68 -10.27
CA ASN A 299 2.94 -24.51 -11.41
C ASN A 299 3.75 -23.80 -12.50
N ASN A 300 4.05 -22.50 -12.36
CA ASN A 300 4.71 -21.69 -13.38
C ASN A 300 4.01 -21.85 -14.74
N ASP A 301 2.70 -21.64 -14.79
CA ASP A 301 1.93 -21.80 -16.03
C ASP A 301 1.10 -20.57 -16.42
N ASP A 302 1.25 -19.46 -15.70
CA ASP A 302 0.48 -18.24 -15.96
C ASP A 302 1.32 -17.04 -16.40
N TYR A 303 2.34 -16.65 -15.64
CA TYR A 303 3.04 -15.39 -15.86
C TYR A 303 4.54 -15.40 -15.59
N TYR A 304 5.11 -16.45 -15.01
CA TYR A 304 6.54 -16.60 -14.75
C TYR A 304 7.08 -17.96 -15.23
N ASP A 305 8.02 -17.94 -16.18
CA ASP A 305 8.66 -19.12 -16.79
C ASP A 305 7.70 -20.18 -17.37
N HIS A 306 6.55 -19.71 -17.86
CA HIS A 306 5.39 -20.53 -18.21
C HIS A 306 5.39 -21.12 -19.63
N LYS A 307 6.31 -20.68 -20.50
CA LYS A 307 6.50 -21.20 -21.87
C LYS A 307 5.25 -21.11 -22.77
N ILE A 308 4.23 -20.31 -22.41
CA ILE A 308 3.07 -20.07 -23.27
C ILE A 308 3.54 -19.24 -24.47
N LYS A 309 3.36 -19.78 -25.67
CA LYS A 309 3.78 -19.13 -26.91
C LYS A 309 3.02 -17.82 -27.12
N ASN A 310 3.75 -16.78 -27.55
CA ASN A 310 3.20 -15.43 -27.83
C ASN A 310 2.55 -14.76 -26.62
N CYS A 311 2.92 -15.15 -25.39
CA CYS A 311 2.46 -14.53 -24.16
C CYS A 311 3.66 -13.90 -23.44
N PRO A 312 3.57 -12.65 -22.94
CA PRO A 312 4.67 -12.03 -22.19
C PRO A 312 5.00 -12.83 -20.94
N ASP A 313 6.28 -13.11 -20.73
CA ASP A 313 6.77 -13.85 -19.57
C ASP A 313 7.53 -12.89 -18.65
N LEU A 314 7.12 -12.84 -17.37
CA LEU A 314 7.68 -11.94 -16.36
C LEU A 314 9.20 -12.13 -16.23
N LYS A 315 9.72 -13.34 -16.43
CA LYS A 315 11.16 -13.64 -16.34
C LYS A 315 12.01 -12.79 -17.31
N ASP A 316 11.41 -12.32 -18.40
CA ASP A 316 12.07 -11.56 -19.46
C ASP A 316 11.96 -10.04 -19.23
N SER A 317 11.39 -9.61 -18.10
CA SER A 317 11.25 -8.19 -17.75
C SER A 317 12.60 -7.51 -17.53
N ASN A 318 12.75 -6.32 -18.13
CA ASN A 318 13.94 -5.47 -17.94
C ASN A 318 14.10 -4.94 -16.51
N TYR A 319 13.06 -5.04 -15.68
CA TYR A 319 13.09 -4.67 -14.26
C TYR A 319 13.59 -5.81 -13.36
N LEU A 320 13.87 -6.98 -13.92
CA LEU A 320 14.47 -8.10 -13.20
C LEU A 320 15.94 -8.27 -13.59
N ILE A 321 16.78 -8.71 -12.65
CA ILE A 321 18.19 -9.05 -12.88
C ILE A 321 18.46 -10.49 -12.48
N LYS A 322 19.26 -11.20 -13.28
CA LYS A 322 19.76 -12.53 -12.91
C LYS A 322 20.94 -12.39 -11.96
N VAL A 323 20.83 -13.03 -10.79
CA VAL A 323 21.92 -13.10 -9.83
C VAL A 323 22.81 -14.28 -10.20
N LYS A 324 24.06 -14.00 -10.56
CA LYS A 324 25.07 -15.05 -10.70
C LYS A 324 25.46 -15.50 -9.30
N LYS A 325 25.36 -16.80 -8.98
CA LYS A 325 26.05 -17.34 -7.81
C LYS A 325 27.53 -17.03 -7.96
N LEU A 326 28.11 -16.37 -6.96
CA LEU A 326 29.56 -16.27 -6.79
C LEU A 326 30.17 -17.66 -6.63
#